data_AF-A0A7V5HHN8-F1
#
_entry.id   AF-A0A7V5HHN8-F1
#
_cell.length_a   1.000
_cell.length_b   1.000
_cell.length_c   1.000
_cell.angle_alpha   90.00
_cell.angle_beta   90.00
_cell.angle_gamma   90.00
#
_symmetry.space_group_name_H-M   'P 1'
#
loop_
_entity.id
_entity.type
_entity.pdbx_description
1 polymer ?
#
loop_
_entity_poly.entity_id
_entity_poly.type
_entity_poly.pdbx_seq_one_letter_code
_entity_poly.pdbx_strand_id
1 'polypeptide(L)'
;MASDTETLNQLRQSTGVTSLKELEEKIAQAAHHKSVLDRTQAFLEQNFQRISEDLAANLEYWQQKLSALVSFQEVPAEVVYSEEEKIRLESELQILKEKIEETSQSLAALRQRLAHLEDKINREVQLPEYYRCGTIEEMVVVKEKLEEFINQILEEKYLVSRVLEILEEIEAEERDKITFLFGDESQVSEYFRKITGNRYHSVAYDREEMSLVVQSEEGKPLKATQLSAGTYDQLYFAVRLALGEKRFPQEKAFFILDDPLVKADPRRLLAQLELLQEIVEMGWQIFYFSAKGEIKEALQNDIQAGRVTYISF
;
A
#
# COMPACT_ATOMS: atom_id res chain seq x y z
N MET A 1 -45.99 45.94 -91.73
CA MET A 1 -47.26 45.64 -92.42
C MET A 1 -47.20 44.33 -93.22
N ALA A 2 -46.29 44.13 -94.18
CA ALA A 2 -46.13 42.83 -94.87
C ALA A 2 -45.36 41.77 -94.04
N SER A 3 -44.35 42.18 -93.26
CA SER A 3 -43.56 41.29 -92.39
C SER A 3 -44.36 40.68 -91.22
N ASP A 4 -45.35 41.41 -90.71
CA ASP A 4 -46.13 41.02 -89.53
C ASP A 4 -47.24 40.02 -89.89
N THR A 5 -47.75 40.08 -91.12
CA THR A 5 -48.77 39.15 -91.62
C THR A 5 -48.17 37.79 -92.02
N GLU A 6 -46.91 37.78 -92.47
CA GLU A 6 -46.17 36.55 -92.81
C GLU A 6 -45.78 35.76 -91.55
N THR A 7 -45.33 36.45 -90.49
CA THR A 7 -45.08 35.83 -89.17
C THR A 7 -46.36 35.32 -88.51
N LEU A 8 -47.48 36.05 -88.62
CA LEU A 8 -48.77 35.60 -88.09
C LEU A 8 -49.28 34.32 -88.79
N ASN A 9 -49.09 34.22 -90.11
CA ASN A 9 -49.46 33.02 -90.88
C ASN A 9 -48.54 31.82 -90.60
N GLN A 10 -47.25 32.03 -90.40
CA GLN A 10 -46.32 30.98 -89.96
C GLN A 10 -46.64 30.47 -88.53
N LEU A 11 -47.03 31.37 -87.63
CA LEU A 11 -47.51 31.00 -86.28
C LEU A 11 -48.81 30.20 -86.34
N ARG A 12 -49.77 30.59 -87.20
CA ARG A 12 -51.02 29.82 -87.41
C ARG A 12 -50.79 28.45 -88.04
N GLN A 13 -49.86 28.32 -88.99
CA GLN A 13 -49.50 27.02 -89.60
C GLN A 13 -48.77 26.08 -88.64
N SER A 14 -47.83 26.60 -87.83
CA SER A 14 -47.04 25.78 -86.90
C SER A 14 -47.79 25.34 -85.65
N THR A 15 -48.76 26.13 -85.18
CA THR A 15 -49.56 25.81 -83.97
C THR A 15 -50.93 25.19 -84.30
N GLY A 16 -51.39 25.31 -85.55
CA GLY A 16 -52.70 24.84 -86.02
C GLY A 16 -53.88 25.61 -85.40
N VAL A 17 -53.65 26.82 -84.90
CA VAL A 17 -54.62 27.61 -84.14
C VAL A 17 -55.25 28.71 -84.99
N THR A 18 -56.55 28.94 -84.86
CA THR A 18 -57.30 29.87 -85.72
C THR A 18 -57.60 31.23 -85.08
N SER A 19 -57.44 31.38 -83.76
CA SER A 19 -57.65 32.65 -83.04
C SER A 19 -56.61 32.90 -81.94
N LEU A 20 -56.41 34.17 -81.56
CA LEU A 20 -55.48 34.57 -80.49
C LEU A 20 -55.89 33.98 -79.13
N LYS A 21 -57.21 33.90 -78.89
CA LYS A 21 -57.79 33.27 -77.69
C LYS A 21 -57.48 31.77 -77.61
N GLU A 22 -57.58 31.07 -78.73
CA GLU A 22 -57.27 29.63 -78.81
C GLU A 22 -55.75 29.36 -78.63
N LEU A 23 -54.89 30.33 -78.97
CA LEU A 23 -53.45 30.25 -78.75
C LEU A 23 -53.12 30.44 -77.26
N GLU A 24 -53.75 31.43 -76.61
CA GLU A 24 -53.64 31.66 -75.17
C GLU A 24 -54.11 30.44 -74.37
N GLU A 25 -55.22 29.81 -74.76
CA GLU A 25 -55.72 28.58 -74.15
C GLU A 25 -54.71 27.42 -74.30
N LYS A 26 -54.13 27.21 -75.49
CA LYS A 26 -53.11 26.16 -75.68
C LYS A 26 -51.82 26.43 -74.90
N ILE A 27 -51.39 27.69 -74.78
CA ILE A 27 -50.22 28.06 -73.96
C ILE A 27 -50.50 27.79 -72.48
N ALA A 28 -51.71 28.14 -71.99
CA ALA A 28 -52.12 27.85 -70.63
C ALA A 28 -52.16 26.33 -70.36
N GLN A 29 -52.68 25.54 -71.30
CA GLN A 29 -52.66 24.08 -71.22
C GLN A 29 -51.24 23.52 -71.21
N ALA A 30 -50.35 24.00 -72.09
CA ALA A 30 -48.96 23.57 -72.13
C ALA A 30 -48.21 23.91 -70.82
N ALA A 31 -48.44 25.10 -70.25
CA ALA A 31 -47.87 25.50 -68.97
C ALA A 31 -48.39 24.62 -67.82
N HIS A 32 -49.68 24.29 -67.82
CA HIS A 32 -50.27 23.37 -66.85
C HIS A 32 -49.66 21.96 -66.96
N HIS A 33 -49.60 21.40 -68.17
CA HIS A 33 -48.99 20.08 -68.40
C HIS A 33 -47.52 20.04 -68.00
N LYS A 34 -46.77 21.12 -68.28
CA LYS A 34 -45.37 21.23 -67.84
C LYS A 34 -45.25 21.24 -66.31
N SER A 35 -46.09 22.01 -65.62
CA SER A 35 -46.09 22.02 -64.14
C SER A 35 -46.42 20.65 -63.54
N VAL A 36 -47.36 19.91 -64.15
CA VAL A 36 -47.68 18.55 -63.73
C VAL A 36 -46.51 17.60 -63.99
N LEU A 37 -45.85 17.70 -65.15
CA LEU A 37 -44.65 16.93 -65.47
C LEU A 37 -43.52 17.19 -64.48
N ASP A 38 -43.19 18.45 -64.21
CA ASP A 38 -42.12 18.83 -63.29
C ASP A 38 -42.39 18.29 -61.87
N ARG A 39 -43.65 18.38 -61.41
CA ARG A 39 -44.07 17.85 -60.10
C ARG A 39 -44.00 16.32 -60.03
N THR A 40 -44.49 15.64 -61.06
CA THR A 40 -44.48 14.16 -61.11
C THR A 40 -43.06 13.62 -61.24
N GLN A 41 -42.22 14.27 -62.03
CA GLN A 41 -40.81 13.96 -62.14
C GLN A 41 -40.09 14.12 -60.79
N ALA A 42 -40.27 15.25 -60.10
CA ALA A 42 -39.66 15.46 -58.79
C ALA A 42 -40.07 14.40 -57.75
N PHE A 43 -41.35 13.99 -57.76
CA PHE A 43 -41.84 12.92 -56.90
C PHE A 43 -41.17 11.57 -57.21
N LEU A 44 -41.06 11.21 -58.49
CA LEU A 44 -40.43 9.95 -58.90
C LEU A 44 -38.92 9.96 -58.61
N GLU A 45 -38.25 11.09 -58.83
CA GLU A 45 -36.84 11.26 -58.51
C GLU A 45 -36.57 11.17 -57.00
N GLN A 46 -37.43 11.76 -56.16
CA GLN A 46 -37.30 11.68 -54.71
C GLN A 46 -37.44 10.24 -54.17
N ASN A 47 -38.38 9.47 -54.72
CA ASN A 47 -38.69 8.12 -54.22
C ASN A 47 -37.86 7.01 -54.86
N PHE A 48 -37.49 7.14 -56.14
CA PHE A 48 -36.84 6.08 -56.92
C PHE A 48 -35.45 6.45 -57.45
N GLN A 49 -35.04 7.72 -57.33
CA GLN A 49 -33.81 8.30 -57.87
C GLN A 49 -33.78 8.36 -59.40
N ARG A 50 -32.92 9.24 -59.95
CA ARG A 50 -32.68 9.39 -61.40
C ARG A 50 -31.49 8.54 -61.81
N ILE A 51 -31.60 7.79 -62.90
CA ILE A 51 -30.54 6.87 -63.36
C ILE A 51 -29.75 7.43 -64.54
N SER A 52 -30.38 8.23 -65.41
CA SER A 52 -29.69 8.80 -66.58
C SER A 52 -30.20 10.19 -66.95
N GLU A 53 -29.51 10.86 -67.87
CA GLU A 53 -30.00 12.13 -68.44
C GLU A 53 -31.19 11.94 -69.40
N ASP A 54 -31.34 10.74 -69.97
CA ASP A 54 -32.42 10.39 -70.89
C ASP A 54 -33.74 10.14 -70.16
N LEU A 55 -34.79 10.87 -70.57
CA LEU A 55 -36.12 10.74 -70.00
C LEU A 55 -36.75 9.39 -70.30
N ALA A 56 -36.51 8.81 -71.48
CA ALA A 56 -37.12 7.54 -71.87
C ALA A 56 -36.61 6.39 -70.98
N ALA A 57 -35.30 6.34 -70.74
CA ALA A 57 -34.69 5.36 -69.85
C ALA A 57 -35.15 5.52 -68.38
N ASN A 58 -35.32 6.76 -67.89
CA ASN A 58 -35.84 6.97 -66.54
C ASN A 58 -37.31 6.56 -66.41
N LEU A 59 -38.14 6.82 -67.42
CA LEU A 59 -39.55 6.41 -67.43
C LEU A 59 -39.70 4.89 -67.38
N GLU A 60 -38.91 4.15 -68.18
CA GLU A 60 -38.91 2.69 -68.15
C GLU A 60 -38.49 2.14 -66.78
N TYR A 61 -37.45 2.73 -66.18
CA TYR A 61 -37.01 2.37 -64.83
C TYR A 61 -38.08 2.66 -63.76
N TRP A 62 -38.68 3.85 -63.76
CA TRP A 62 -39.73 4.20 -62.80
C TRP A 62 -40.97 3.34 -62.99
N GLN A 63 -41.32 3.01 -64.23
CA GLN A 63 -42.43 2.10 -64.53
C GLN A 63 -42.15 0.69 -63.98
N GLN A 64 -40.92 0.19 -64.13
CA GLN A 64 -40.52 -1.09 -63.55
C GLN A 64 -40.61 -1.07 -62.00
N LYS A 65 -40.14 0.00 -61.36
CA LYS A 65 -40.25 0.15 -59.89
C LYS A 65 -41.70 0.25 -59.42
N LEU A 66 -42.54 1.02 -60.11
CA LEU A 66 -43.96 1.14 -59.78
C LEU A 66 -44.70 -0.18 -59.98
N SER A 67 -44.45 -0.90 -61.07
CA SER A 67 -45.07 -2.21 -61.31
C SER A 67 -44.71 -3.26 -60.26
N ALA A 68 -43.48 -3.24 -59.74
CA ALA A 68 -43.09 -4.07 -58.61
C ALA A 68 -43.83 -3.72 -57.31
N LEU A 69 -44.39 -2.51 -57.19
CA LEU A 69 -45.15 -2.05 -56.03
C LEU A 69 -46.67 -2.29 -56.17
N VAL A 70 -47.18 -2.55 -57.38
CA VAL A 70 -48.60 -2.81 -57.63
C VAL A 70 -49.11 -4.02 -56.83
N SER A 71 -48.27 -5.04 -56.62
CA SER A 71 -48.64 -6.21 -55.80
C SER A 71 -48.94 -5.89 -54.33
N PHE A 72 -48.56 -4.71 -53.85
CA PHE A 72 -48.80 -4.26 -52.49
C PHE A 72 -50.06 -3.38 -52.35
N GLN A 73 -50.76 -3.03 -53.45
CA GLN A 73 -52.01 -2.26 -53.38
C GLN A 73 -53.17 -3.04 -52.75
N GLU A 74 -53.18 -4.37 -52.88
CA GLU A 74 -54.26 -5.23 -52.38
C GLU A 74 -54.01 -5.77 -50.97
N VAL A 75 -52.84 -5.51 -50.39
CA VAL A 75 -52.52 -5.88 -49.02
C VAL A 75 -53.11 -4.82 -48.09
N PRO A 76 -53.99 -5.17 -47.13
CA PRO A 76 -54.45 -4.23 -46.13
C PRO A 76 -53.23 -3.68 -45.38
N ALA A 77 -52.97 -2.39 -45.49
CA ALA A 77 -51.92 -1.77 -44.70
C ALA A 77 -52.38 -1.77 -43.23
N GLU A 78 -51.82 -2.66 -42.40
CA GLU A 78 -52.06 -2.68 -40.94
C GLU A 78 -51.65 -1.35 -40.29
N VAL A 79 -50.76 -0.59 -40.93
CA VAL A 79 -50.26 0.71 -40.49
C VAL A 79 -50.48 1.75 -41.59
N VAL A 80 -51.23 2.80 -41.27
CA VAL A 80 -51.40 3.96 -42.16
C VAL A 80 -50.12 4.78 -42.12
N TYR A 81 -49.44 4.92 -43.26
CA TYR A 81 -48.25 5.76 -43.37
C TYR A 81 -48.59 7.21 -43.05
N SER A 82 -47.87 7.79 -42.09
CA SER A 82 -47.89 9.22 -41.78
C SER A 82 -46.46 9.71 -41.66
N GLU A 83 -46.10 10.74 -42.45
CA GLU A 83 -44.77 11.35 -42.38
C GLU A 83 -44.50 11.94 -40.99
N GLU A 84 -45.52 12.52 -40.36
CA GLU A 84 -45.43 13.08 -39.00
C GLU A 84 -45.12 11.99 -37.96
N GLU A 85 -45.78 10.84 -38.09
CA GLU A 85 -45.59 9.68 -37.21
C GLU A 85 -44.18 9.09 -37.38
N LYS A 86 -43.73 8.96 -38.62
CA LYS A 86 -42.37 8.51 -38.95
C LYS A 86 -41.31 9.43 -38.35
N ILE A 87 -41.43 10.75 -38.55
CA ILE A 87 -40.50 11.73 -37.97
C ILE A 87 -40.49 11.63 -36.44
N ARG A 88 -41.66 11.47 -35.80
CA ARG A 88 -41.74 11.30 -34.35
C ARG A 88 -41.01 10.03 -33.88
N LEU A 89 -41.31 8.89 -34.49
CA LEU A 89 -40.69 7.61 -34.13
C LEU A 89 -39.18 7.61 -34.39
N GLU A 90 -38.72 8.25 -35.48
CA GLU A 90 -37.29 8.43 -35.77
C GLU A 90 -36.61 9.26 -34.67
N SER A 91 -37.26 10.32 -34.18
CA SER A 91 -36.74 11.13 -33.07
C SER A 91 -36.70 10.38 -31.73
N GLU A 92 -37.75 9.61 -31.41
CA GLU A 92 -37.80 8.79 -30.20
C GLU A 92 -36.71 7.70 -30.22
N LEU A 93 -36.51 7.07 -31.38
CA LEU A 93 -35.49 6.05 -31.59
C LEU A 93 -34.08 6.64 -31.46
N GLN A 94 -33.86 7.87 -31.94
CA GLN A 94 -32.59 8.56 -31.77
C GLN A 94 -32.30 8.84 -30.28
N ILE A 95 -33.27 9.36 -29.53
CA ILE A 95 -33.14 9.61 -28.08
C ILE A 95 -32.85 8.30 -27.33
N LEU A 96 -33.54 7.22 -27.68
CA LEU A 96 -33.34 5.93 -27.02
C LEU A 96 -31.95 5.35 -27.31
N LYS A 97 -31.45 5.51 -28.55
CA LYS A 97 -30.07 5.11 -28.90
C LYS A 97 -29.04 5.88 -28.08
N GLU A 98 -29.19 7.20 -27.96
CA GLU A 98 -28.30 8.04 -27.15
C GLU A 98 -28.30 7.59 -25.68
N LYS A 99 -29.47 7.31 -25.10
CA LYS A 99 -29.58 6.79 -23.73
C LYS A 99 -28.91 5.41 -23.54
N ILE A 100 -29.06 4.52 -24.51
CA ILE A 100 -28.39 3.21 -24.48
C ILE A 100 -26.87 3.40 -24.52
N GLU A 101 -26.38 4.28 -25.39
CA GLU A 101 -24.97 4.58 -25.50
C GLU A 101 -24.42 5.16 -24.19
N GLU A 102 -25.08 6.17 -23.61
CA GLU A 102 -24.71 6.77 -22.32
C GLU A 102 -24.69 5.74 -21.17
N THR A 103 -25.73 4.90 -21.10
CA THR A 103 -25.83 3.84 -20.08
C THR A 103 -24.73 2.81 -20.26
N SER A 104 -24.42 2.43 -21.50
CA SER A 104 -23.36 1.46 -21.81
C SER A 104 -21.97 1.97 -21.44
N GLN A 105 -21.69 3.26 -21.70
CA GLN A 105 -20.46 3.93 -21.30
C GLN A 105 -20.33 3.97 -19.77
N SER A 106 -21.41 4.31 -19.07
CA SER A 106 -21.46 4.31 -17.61
C SER A 106 -21.20 2.93 -17.01
N LEU A 107 -21.79 1.88 -17.60
CA LEU A 107 -21.55 0.49 -17.20
C LEU A 107 -20.10 0.05 -17.42
N ALA A 108 -19.49 0.44 -18.54
CA ALA A 108 -18.09 0.16 -18.83
C ALA A 108 -17.15 0.83 -17.81
N ALA A 109 -17.42 2.10 -17.49
CA ALA A 109 -16.65 2.85 -16.49
C ALA A 109 -16.76 2.21 -15.09
N LEU A 110 -17.95 1.77 -14.69
CA LEU A 110 -18.14 1.06 -13.41
C LEU A 110 -17.38 -0.26 -13.38
N ARG A 111 -17.44 -1.06 -14.44
CA ARG A 111 -16.67 -2.32 -14.55
C ARG A 111 -15.17 -2.09 -14.44
N GLN A 112 -14.65 -1.04 -15.07
CA GLN A 112 -13.23 -0.70 -14.96
C GLN A 112 -12.85 -0.32 -13.53
N ARG A 113 -13.69 0.43 -12.82
CA ARG A 113 -13.46 0.78 -11.40
C ARG A 113 -13.46 -0.46 -10.50
N LEU A 114 -14.38 -1.41 -10.74
CA LEU A 114 -14.43 -2.67 -10.00
C LEU A 114 -13.17 -3.51 -10.25
N ALA A 115 -12.73 -3.64 -11.51
CA ALA A 115 -11.51 -4.37 -11.84
C ALA A 115 -10.26 -3.74 -11.19
N HIS A 116 -10.18 -2.41 -11.13
CA HIS A 116 -9.08 -1.72 -10.45
C HIS A 116 -9.11 -1.96 -8.93
N LEU A 117 -10.30 -1.95 -8.32
CA LEU A 117 -10.47 -2.23 -6.90
C LEU A 117 -10.12 -3.69 -6.58
N GLU A 118 -10.51 -4.63 -7.43
CA GLU A 118 -10.14 -6.05 -7.33
C GLU A 118 -8.62 -6.24 -7.37
N ASP A 119 -7.93 -5.63 -8.33
CA ASP A 119 -6.47 -5.68 -8.39
C ASP A 119 -5.82 -5.09 -7.14
N LYS A 120 -6.31 -3.93 -6.69
CA LYS A 120 -5.78 -3.25 -5.51
C LYS A 120 -5.91 -4.10 -4.25
N ILE A 121 -7.08 -4.68 -4.00
CA ILE A 121 -7.32 -5.49 -2.80
C ILE A 121 -6.43 -6.73 -2.79
N ASN A 122 -6.41 -7.47 -3.90
CA ASN A 122 -5.68 -8.73 -3.97
C ASN A 122 -4.15 -8.54 -3.98
N ARG A 123 -3.66 -7.40 -4.47
CA ARG A 123 -2.21 -7.12 -4.51
C ARG A 123 -1.70 -6.45 -3.24
N GLU A 124 -2.44 -5.48 -2.69
CA GLU A 124 -1.96 -4.66 -1.58
C GLU A 124 -2.34 -5.22 -0.21
N VAL A 125 -3.52 -5.86 -0.08
CA VAL A 125 -4.09 -6.19 1.23
C VAL A 125 -3.73 -7.60 1.72
N GLN A 126 -2.98 -8.40 0.95
CA GLN A 126 -2.51 -9.76 1.32
C GLN A 126 -3.58 -10.62 2.04
N LEU A 127 -4.83 -10.54 1.56
CA LEU A 127 -5.87 -11.40 2.11
C LEU A 127 -5.56 -12.88 1.79
N PRO A 128 -6.03 -13.85 2.60
CA PRO A 128 -5.66 -15.26 2.46
C PRO A 128 -6.08 -15.89 1.12
N GLU A 129 -7.10 -15.31 0.48
CA GLU A 129 -7.71 -15.81 -0.74
C GLU A 129 -7.88 -14.68 -1.76
N TYR A 130 -8.09 -15.05 -3.02
CA TYR A 130 -8.40 -14.09 -4.07
C TYR A 130 -9.88 -13.73 -4.02
N TYR A 131 -10.19 -12.45 -3.85
CA TYR A 131 -11.57 -11.96 -3.81
C TYR A 131 -11.94 -11.22 -5.07
N ARG A 132 -13.07 -11.59 -5.67
CA ARG A 132 -13.65 -10.90 -6.83
C ARG A 132 -14.51 -9.73 -6.39
N CYS A 133 -14.70 -8.77 -7.30
CA CYS A 133 -15.51 -7.57 -7.06
C CYS A 133 -16.53 -7.33 -8.19
N GLY A 134 -17.01 -8.39 -8.83
CA GLY A 134 -17.88 -8.31 -10.00
C GLY A 134 -19.35 -8.02 -9.67
N THR A 135 -19.78 -8.36 -8.46
CA THR A 135 -21.17 -8.23 -7.99
C THR A 135 -21.25 -7.51 -6.64
N ILE A 136 -22.46 -7.03 -6.31
CA ILE A 136 -22.72 -6.37 -5.02
C ILE A 136 -22.50 -7.34 -3.85
N GLU A 137 -22.91 -8.61 -4.00
CA GLU A 137 -22.75 -9.65 -2.99
C GLU A 137 -21.27 -9.91 -2.70
N GLU A 138 -20.44 -10.05 -3.74
CA GLU A 138 -19.00 -10.19 -3.60
C GLU A 138 -18.36 -8.97 -2.91
N MET A 139 -18.81 -7.76 -3.26
CA MET A 139 -18.32 -6.52 -2.64
C MET A 139 -18.65 -6.43 -1.14
N VAL A 140 -19.80 -6.94 -0.71
CA VAL A 140 -20.17 -7.01 0.71
C VAL A 140 -19.22 -7.95 1.46
N VAL A 141 -18.96 -9.14 0.91
CA VAL A 141 -18.01 -10.10 1.50
C VAL A 141 -16.61 -9.50 1.59
N VAL A 142 -16.14 -8.86 0.52
CA VAL A 142 -14.85 -8.16 0.50
C VAL A 142 -14.78 -7.11 1.58
N LYS A 143 -15.83 -6.29 1.74
CA LYS A 143 -15.87 -5.26 2.78
C LYS A 143 -15.75 -5.87 4.17
N GLU A 144 -16.51 -6.92 4.47
CA GLU A 144 -16.44 -7.61 5.76
C GLU A 144 -15.04 -8.17 6.03
N LYS A 145 -14.40 -8.77 5.02
CA LYS A 145 -13.02 -9.28 5.14
C LYS A 145 -11.99 -8.20 5.36
N LEU A 146 -12.15 -7.03 4.72
CA LEU A 146 -11.29 -5.88 4.98
C LEU A 146 -11.48 -5.33 6.40
N GLU A 147 -12.70 -5.29 6.91
CA GLU A 147 -12.98 -4.87 8.29
C GLU A 147 -12.37 -5.85 9.30
N GLU A 148 -12.49 -7.16 9.08
CA GLU A 148 -11.81 -8.19 9.88
C GLU A 148 -10.29 -8.00 9.87
N PHE A 149 -9.69 -7.80 8.70
CA PHE A 149 -8.26 -7.59 8.54
C PHE A 149 -7.77 -6.33 9.27
N ILE A 150 -8.50 -5.21 9.15
CA ILE A 150 -8.18 -3.98 9.87
C ILE A 150 -8.23 -4.20 11.38
N ASN A 151 -9.27 -4.89 11.87
CA ASN A 151 -9.41 -5.18 13.30
C ASN A 151 -8.26 -6.06 13.81
N GLN A 152 -7.85 -7.09 13.05
CA GLN A 152 -6.70 -7.93 13.38
C GLN A 152 -5.42 -7.10 13.50
N ILE A 153 -5.12 -6.25 12.52
CA ILE A 153 -3.93 -5.38 12.56
C ILE A 153 -3.98 -4.43 13.76
N LEU A 154 -5.14 -3.85 14.07
CA LEU A 154 -5.29 -2.94 15.20
C LEU A 154 -5.08 -3.66 16.54
N GLU A 155 -5.58 -4.89 16.67
CA GLU A 155 -5.39 -5.72 17.85
C GLU A 155 -3.92 -6.13 18.01
N GLU A 156 -3.27 -6.60 16.94
CA GLU A 156 -1.84 -6.92 16.96
C GLU A 156 -0.99 -5.71 17.33
N LYS A 157 -1.27 -4.55 16.72
CA LYS A 157 -0.60 -3.29 17.07
C LYS A 157 -0.78 -2.97 18.55
N TYR A 158 -2.00 -3.08 19.08
CA TYR A 158 -2.26 -2.83 20.49
C TYR A 158 -1.45 -3.76 21.38
N LEU A 159 -1.44 -5.08 21.10
CA LEU A 159 -0.68 -6.05 21.87
C LEU A 159 0.83 -5.75 21.85
N VAL A 160 1.40 -5.47 20.68
CA VAL A 160 2.82 -5.14 20.53
C VAL A 160 3.15 -3.86 21.31
N SER A 161 2.32 -2.82 21.21
CA SER A 161 2.51 -1.58 21.98
C SER A 161 2.47 -1.84 23.49
N ARG A 162 1.51 -2.63 23.99
CA ARG A 162 1.44 -2.99 25.42
C ARG A 162 2.66 -3.79 25.88
N VAL A 163 3.16 -4.71 25.06
CA VAL A 163 4.38 -5.46 25.37
C VAL A 163 5.59 -4.53 25.43
N LEU A 164 5.72 -3.59 24.50
CA LEU A 164 6.80 -2.60 24.51
C LEU A 164 6.75 -1.74 25.77
N GLU A 165 5.57 -1.24 26.15
CA GLU A 165 5.38 -0.48 27.39
C GLU A 165 5.85 -1.26 28.63
N ILE A 166 5.47 -2.54 28.74
CA ILE A 166 5.89 -3.39 29.86
C ILE A 166 7.41 -3.60 29.85
N LEU A 167 8.02 -3.80 28.69
CA LEU A 167 9.47 -3.97 28.59
C LEU A 167 10.22 -2.68 28.96
N GLU A 168 9.71 -1.53 28.54
CA GLU A 168 10.26 -0.21 28.91
C GLU A 168 10.15 0.03 30.41
N GLU A 169 9.02 -0.37 31.04
CA GLU A 169 8.84 -0.27 32.49
C GLU A 169 9.81 -1.17 33.25
N ILE A 170 9.97 -2.44 32.82
CA ILE A 170 10.95 -3.38 33.39
C ILE A 170 12.37 -2.83 33.23
N GLU A 171 12.72 -2.30 32.05
CA GLU A 171 14.03 -1.71 31.79
C GLU A 171 14.30 -0.53 32.73
N ALA A 172 13.33 0.36 32.91
CA ALA A 172 13.44 1.51 33.80
C ALA A 172 13.63 1.07 35.27
N GLU A 173 12.84 0.11 35.74
CA GLU A 173 12.98 -0.43 37.10
C GLU A 173 14.35 -1.08 37.34
N GLU A 174 14.83 -1.90 36.40
CA GLU A 174 16.14 -2.54 36.51
C GLU A 174 17.27 -1.50 36.43
N ARG A 175 17.15 -0.50 35.57
CA ARG A 175 18.11 0.61 35.46
C ARG A 175 18.23 1.40 36.77
N ASP A 176 17.12 1.64 37.45
CA ASP A 176 17.15 2.30 38.76
C ASP A 176 17.87 1.42 39.78
N LYS A 177 17.55 0.12 39.86
CA LYS A 177 18.24 -0.84 40.76
C LYS A 177 19.75 -0.90 40.51
N ILE A 178 20.15 -0.87 39.24
CA ILE A 178 21.54 -0.88 38.78
C ILE A 178 22.25 0.43 39.13
N THR A 179 21.62 1.61 38.96
CA THR A 179 22.27 2.89 39.27
C THR A 179 22.74 2.95 40.72
N PHE A 180 21.95 2.44 41.67
CA PHE A 180 22.31 2.39 43.09
C PHE A 180 23.51 1.48 43.41
N LEU A 181 24.01 0.67 42.47
CA LEU A 181 25.23 -0.12 42.64
C LEU A 181 26.50 0.68 42.37
N PHE A 182 26.38 1.85 41.76
CA PHE A 182 27.51 2.66 41.30
C PHE A 182 27.53 4.03 41.99
N GLY A 183 28.68 4.70 41.93
CA GLY A 183 28.94 5.95 42.63
C GLY A 183 30.24 5.86 43.43
N ASP A 184 30.75 7.02 43.86
CA ASP A 184 32.09 7.12 44.46
C ASP A 184 32.24 6.26 45.72
N GLU A 185 31.19 6.20 46.55
CA GLU A 185 31.13 5.44 47.81
C GLU A 185 30.39 4.09 47.66
N SER A 186 30.24 3.59 46.43
CA SER A 186 29.58 2.30 46.20
C SER A 186 30.49 1.11 46.48
N GLN A 187 29.90 -0.05 46.79
CA GLN A 187 30.64 -1.29 47.00
C GLN A 187 31.48 -1.69 45.77
N VAL A 188 30.97 -1.39 44.56
CA VAL A 188 31.72 -1.60 43.31
C VAL A 188 32.99 -0.76 43.29
N SER A 189 32.89 0.53 43.62
CA SER A 189 34.03 1.44 43.70
C SER A 189 35.05 0.99 44.75
N GLU A 190 34.59 0.54 45.92
CA GLU A 190 35.46 0.02 46.98
C GLU A 190 36.24 -1.22 46.50
N TYR A 191 35.54 -2.21 45.95
CA TYR A 191 36.15 -3.43 45.43
C TYR A 191 37.11 -3.17 44.29
N PHE A 192 36.71 -2.34 43.33
CA PHE A 192 37.56 -2.03 42.20
C PHE A 192 38.81 -1.27 42.63
N ARG A 193 38.70 -0.36 43.60
CA ARG A 193 39.84 0.36 44.19
C ARG A 193 40.82 -0.57 44.89
N LYS A 194 40.32 -1.55 45.67
CA LYS A 194 41.15 -2.58 46.32
C LYS A 194 41.88 -3.45 45.29
N ILE A 195 41.15 -4.03 44.34
CA ILE A 195 41.69 -4.92 43.29
C ILE A 195 42.78 -4.23 42.45
N THR A 196 42.60 -2.94 42.18
CA THR A 196 43.50 -2.18 41.30
C THR A 196 44.59 -1.42 42.04
N GLY A 197 44.65 -1.52 43.38
CA GLY A 197 45.64 -0.82 44.21
C GLY A 197 45.53 0.69 44.11
N ASN A 198 44.31 1.24 44.18
CA ASN A 198 43.98 2.67 44.05
C ASN A 198 44.22 3.31 42.67
N ARG A 199 44.58 2.54 41.62
CA ARG A 199 44.74 3.09 40.26
C ARG A 199 43.45 3.62 39.64
N TYR A 200 42.31 3.14 40.14
CA TYR A 200 40.99 3.63 39.79
C TYR A 200 40.22 3.89 41.09
N HIS A 201 39.66 5.09 41.23
CA HIS A 201 39.06 5.56 42.47
C HIS A 201 37.57 5.25 42.56
N SER A 202 36.83 5.49 41.48
CA SER A 202 35.39 5.26 41.47
C SER A 202 34.90 4.66 40.16
N VAL A 203 33.74 4.03 40.25
CA VAL A 203 32.95 3.49 39.16
C VAL A 203 31.58 4.16 39.21
N ALA A 204 31.24 4.87 38.15
CA ALA A 204 29.95 5.52 37.94
C ALA A 204 29.23 4.86 36.75
N TYR A 205 27.91 4.98 36.75
CA TYR A 205 27.08 4.60 35.61
C TYR A 205 26.64 5.85 34.85
N ASP A 206 27.09 5.97 33.60
CA ASP A 206 26.62 6.99 32.67
C ASP A 206 25.25 6.58 32.16
N ARG A 207 24.24 7.35 32.57
CA ARG A 207 22.84 7.12 32.22
C ARG A 207 22.57 7.44 30.74
N GLU A 208 23.23 8.41 30.14
CA GLU A 208 22.97 8.80 28.75
C GLU A 208 23.57 7.77 27.80
N GLU A 209 24.80 7.36 28.07
CA GLU A 209 25.56 6.42 27.23
C GLU A 209 25.36 4.94 27.60
N MET A 210 24.55 4.66 28.62
CA MET A 210 24.31 3.32 29.18
C MET A 210 25.59 2.53 29.42
N SER A 211 26.59 3.17 30.03
CA SER A 211 27.93 2.59 30.15
C SER A 211 28.59 2.87 31.50
N LEU A 212 29.51 2.00 31.89
CA LEU A 212 30.32 2.22 33.09
C LEU A 212 31.49 3.15 32.78
N VAL A 213 31.66 4.15 33.64
CA VAL A 213 32.77 5.10 33.60
C VAL A 213 33.57 4.95 34.88
N VAL A 214 34.88 4.85 34.76
CA VAL A 214 35.79 4.77 35.90
C VAL A 214 36.67 6.01 35.97
N GLN A 215 36.94 6.48 37.18
CA GLN A 215 37.88 7.57 37.40
C GLN A 215 39.27 7.00 37.67
N SER A 216 40.23 7.29 36.79
CA SER A 216 41.63 6.90 36.99
C SER A 216 42.31 7.72 38.09
N GLU A 217 43.48 7.24 38.57
CA GLU A 217 44.35 7.95 39.53
C GLU A 217 44.76 9.36 39.07
N GLU A 218 44.82 9.58 37.75
CA GLU A 218 45.11 10.88 37.15
C GLU A 218 43.87 11.80 37.08
N GLY A 219 42.73 11.36 37.60
CA GLY A 219 41.46 12.09 37.57
C GLY A 219 40.73 12.04 36.21
N LYS A 220 41.28 11.33 35.21
CA LYS A 220 40.67 11.19 33.89
C LYS A 220 39.52 10.16 33.91
N PRO A 221 38.32 10.50 33.42
CA PRO A 221 37.23 9.54 33.24
C PRO A 221 37.52 8.63 32.03
N LEU A 222 37.32 7.33 32.20
CA LEU A 222 37.52 6.32 31.18
C LEU A 222 36.27 5.44 31.09
N LYS A 223 35.74 5.22 29.88
CA LYS A 223 34.70 4.22 29.65
C LYS A 223 35.29 2.82 29.88
N ALA A 224 34.47 1.88 30.34
CA ALA A 224 34.91 0.50 30.56
C ALA A 224 35.58 -0.12 29.32
N THR A 225 35.12 0.22 28.11
CA THR A 225 35.69 -0.23 26.84
C THR A 225 37.10 0.29 26.54
N GLN A 226 37.56 1.32 27.25
CA GLN A 226 38.90 1.89 27.13
C GLN A 226 39.91 1.25 28.11
N LEU A 227 39.44 0.34 28.98
CA LEU A 227 40.28 -0.38 29.92
C LEU A 227 41.01 -1.53 29.22
N SER A 228 42.17 -1.91 29.75
CA SER A 228 42.82 -3.14 29.31
C SER A 228 41.94 -4.35 29.62
N ALA A 229 42.09 -5.44 28.87
CA ALA A 229 41.28 -6.64 29.06
C ALA A 229 41.29 -7.18 30.50
N GLY A 230 42.44 -7.14 31.19
CA GLY A 230 42.53 -7.57 32.59
C GLY A 230 41.84 -6.61 33.57
N THR A 231 41.95 -5.29 33.35
CA THR A 231 41.24 -4.30 34.16
C THR A 231 39.72 -4.34 33.91
N TYR A 232 39.29 -4.63 32.68
CA TYR A 232 37.88 -4.83 32.35
C TYR A 232 37.30 -6.04 33.09
N ASP A 233 37.98 -7.19 33.05
CA ASP A 233 37.56 -8.39 33.79
C ASP A 233 37.46 -8.11 35.30
N GLN A 234 38.37 -7.31 35.83
CA GLN A 234 38.38 -6.88 37.24
C GLN A 234 37.21 -6.01 37.63
N LEU A 235 36.85 -5.06 36.76
CA LEU A 235 35.66 -4.25 36.94
C LEU A 235 34.41 -5.14 36.98
N TYR A 236 34.28 -6.06 36.03
CA TYR A 236 33.16 -7.00 35.98
C TYR A 236 33.11 -7.91 37.21
N PHE A 237 34.27 -8.36 37.71
CA PHE A 237 34.35 -9.13 38.93
C PHE A 237 33.85 -8.34 40.15
N ALA A 238 34.31 -7.10 40.31
CA ALA A 238 33.85 -6.19 41.38
C ALA A 238 32.32 -5.96 41.32
N VAL A 239 31.78 -5.75 40.12
CA VAL A 239 30.33 -5.60 39.90
C VAL A 239 29.55 -6.84 40.33
N ARG A 240 30.02 -8.03 39.95
CA ARG A 240 29.35 -9.31 40.31
C ARG A 240 29.32 -9.54 41.81
N LEU A 241 30.43 -9.24 42.50
CA LEU A 241 30.50 -9.36 43.96
C LEU A 241 29.51 -8.40 44.63
N ALA A 242 29.57 -7.11 44.29
CA ALA A 242 28.67 -6.09 44.85
C ALA A 242 27.18 -6.39 44.57
N LEU A 243 26.86 -6.91 43.39
CA LEU A 243 25.50 -7.30 43.04
C LEU A 243 25.01 -8.49 43.89
N GLY A 244 25.85 -9.50 44.05
CA GLY A 244 25.54 -10.65 44.91
C GLY A 244 25.21 -10.20 46.33
N GLU A 245 26.05 -9.31 46.87
CA GLU A 245 25.86 -8.78 48.23
C GLU A 245 24.60 -7.96 48.42
N LYS A 246 24.30 -7.09 47.47
CA LYS A 246 23.08 -6.29 47.51
C LYS A 246 21.82 -7.15 47.39
N ARG A 247 21.87 -8.25 46.65
CA ARG A 247 20.70 -9.10 46.41
C ARG A 247 20.31 -9.93 47.63
N PHE A 248 21.26 -10.26 48.49
CA PHE A 248 21.05 -11.05 49.70
C PHE A 248 21.61 -10.35 50.95
N PRO A 249 20.99 -9.23 51.38
CA PRO A 249 21.52 -8.42 52.48
C PRO A 249 21.34 -9.08 53.86
N GLN A 250 20.34 -9.97 54.02
CA GLN A 250 20.01 -10.61 55.30
C GLN A 250 20.42 -12.09 55.39
N GLU A 251 20.53 -12.78 54.26
CA GLU A 251 20.89 -14.19 54.18
C GLU A 251 22.18 -14.32 53.37
N LYS A 252 23.33 -14.40 54.04
CA LYS A 252 24.61 -14.58 53.35
C LYS A 252 24.57 -15.90 52.55
N ALA A 253 24.73 -15.80 51.24
CA ALA A 253 24.65 -16.93 50.32
C ALA A 253 26.05 -17.44 49.95
N PHE A 254 26.18 -18.11 48.80
CA PHE A 254 27.45 -18.58 48.29
C PHE A 254 27.74 -18.08 46.88
N PHE A 255 29.02 -17.89 46.56
CA PHE A 255 29.51 -17.66 45.21
C PHE A 255 30.09 -18.95 44.64
N ILE A 256 29.78 -19.24 43.38
CA ILE A 256 30.49 -20.23 42.57
C ILE A 256 31.29 -19.46 41.54
N LEU A 257 32.61 -19.61 41.58
CA LEU A 257 33.53 -18.90 40.71
C LEU A 257 34.36 -19.91 39.91
N ASP A 258 34.20 -19.89 38.58
CA ASP A 258 34.95 -20.73 37.65
C ASP A 258 36.02 -19.89 36.94
N ASP A 259 37.28 -20.10 37.31
CA ASP A 259 38.46 -19.36 36.84
C ASP A 259 38.28 -17.82 36.75
N PRO A 260 37.74 -17.16 37.80
CA PRO A 260 37.37 -15.74 37.72
C PRO A 260 38.56 -14.78 37.54
N LEU A 261 39.79 -15.24 37.82
CA LEU A 261 41.02 -14.42 37.85
C LEU A 261 41.99 -14.76 36.71
N VAL A 262 41.48 -15.26 35.57
CA VAL A 262 42.33 -15.79 34.48
C VAL A 262 43.31 -14.76 33.89
N LYS A 263 42.96 -13.47 33.85
CA LYS A 263 43.80 -12.39 33.31
C LYS A 263 44.49 -11.52 34.37
N ALA A 264 44.46 -11.92 35.64
CA ALA A 264 45.10 -11.16 36.72
C ALA A 264 46.62 -11.37 36.71
N ASP A 265 47.38 -10.27 36.80
CA ASP A 265 48.82 -10.35 37.11
C ASP A 265 49.04 -10.74 38.59
N PRO A 266 50.25 -11.22 38.98
CA PRO A 266 50.48 -11.75 40.33
C PRO A 266 50.11 -10.80 41.47
N ARG A 267 50.31 -9.48 41.31
CA ARG A 267 49.96 -8.51 42.36
C ARG A 267 48.44 -8.38 42.49
N ARG A 268 47.75 -8.28 41.35
CA ARG A 268 46.28 -8.16 41.35
C ARG A 268 45.60 -9.46 41.75
N LEU A 269 46.21 -10.61 41.46
CA LEU A 269 45.73 -11.91 41.90
C LEU A 269 45.68 -11.97 43.43
N LEU A 270 46.76 -11.58 44.11
CA LEU A 270 46.80 -11.52 45.56
C LEU A 270 45.74 -10.57 46.13
N ALA A 271 45.63 -9.35 45.60
CA ALA A 271 44.63 -8.38 46.05
C ALA A 271 43.18 -8.88 45.86
N GLN A 272 42.92 -9.65 44.80
CA GLN A 272 41.61 -10.27 44.58
C GLN A 272 41.33 -11.43 45.54
N LEU A 273 42.35 -12.26 45.84
CA LEU A 273 42.21 -13.34 46.81
C LEU A 273 42.00 -12.79 48.22
N GLU A 274 42.71 -11.73 48.61
CA GLU A 274 42.50 -10.99 49.85
C GLU A 274 41.06 -10.45 49.92
N LEU A 275 40.57 -9.83 48.84
CA LEU A 275 39.19 -9.39 48.77
C LEU A 275 38.19 -10.54 48.95
N LEU A 276 38.44 -11.71 48.34
CA LEU A 276 37.58 -12.88 48.54
C LEU A 276 37.61 -13.38 50.00
N GLN A 277 38.76 -13.28 50.68
CA GLN A 277 38.85 -13.61 52.10
C GLN A 277 38.02 -12.66 52.95
N GLU A 278 38.09 -11.34 52.69
CA GLU A 278 37.23 -10.36 53.36
C GLU A 278 35.74 -10.69 53.18
N ILE A 279 35.34 -11.08 51.97
CA ILE A 279 33.96 -11.48 51.67
C ILE A 279 33.56 -12.74 52.45
N VAL A 280 34.47 -13.72 52.60
CA VAL A 280 34.23 -14.90 53.44
C VAL A 280 34.09 -14.52 54.91
N GLU A 281 34.90 -13.59 55.41
CA GLU A 281 34.82 -13.06 56.77
C GLU A 281 33.50 -12.32 57.04
N MET A 282 32.90 -11.71 56.01
CA MET A 282 31.55 -11.13 56.06
C MET A 282 30.43 -12.21 56.09
N GLY A 283 30.77 -13.49 56.05
CA GLY A 283 29.86 -14.63 56.19
C GLY A 283 29.45 -15.30 54.88
N TRP A 284 30.03 -14.92 53.74
CA TRP A 284 29.77 -15.57 52.46
C TRP A 284 30.56 -16.87 52.30
N GLN A 285 30.00 -17.85 51.60
CA GLN A 285 30.73 -19.04 51.21
C GLN A 285 31.20 -18.92 49.76
N ILE A 286 32.42 -19.38 49.45
CA ILE A 286 32.97 -19.31 48.09
C ILE A 286 33.44 -20.69 47.65
N PHE A 287 32.92 -21.16 46.53
CA PHE A 287 33.43 -22.31 45.79
C PHE A 287 34.24 -21.78 44.61
N TYR A 288 35.55 -22.03 44.65
CA TYR A 288 36.49 -21.55 43.65
C TYR A 288 37.05 -22.72 42.83
N PHE A 289 36.81 -22.70 41.53
CA PHE A 289 37.32 -23.69 40.58
C PHE A 289 38.44 -23.06 39.76
N SER A 290 39.59 -23.73 39.67
CA SER A 290 40.68 -23.29 38.81
C SER A 290 41.64 -24.40 38.44
N ALA A 291 42.20 -24.31 37.24
CA ALA A 291 43.29 -25.15 36.77
C ALA A 291 44.70 -24.56 37.04
N LYS A 292 44.80 -23.36 37.62
CA LYS A 292 46.07 -22.65 37.80
C LYS A 292 46.77 -23.03 39.11
N GLY A 293 48.02 -23.52 39.00
CA GLY A 293 48.88 -23.81 40.16
C GLY A 293 49.16 -22.58 41.03
N GLU A 294 49.25 -21.40 40.42
CA GLU A 294 49.49 -20.11 41.11
C GLU A 294 48.44 -19.79 42.19
N ILE A 295 47.18 -20.22 42.00
CA ILE A 295 46.11 -20.03 43.00
C ILE A 295 46.39 -20.87 44.25
N LYS A 296 46.79 -22.13 44.05
CA LYS A 296 47.14 -23.05 45.13
C LYS A 296 48.35 -22.54 45.91
N GLU A 297 49.35 -22.02 45.21
CA GLU A 297 50.54 -21.43 45.81
C GLU A 297 50.19 -20.19 46.64
N ALA A 298 49.37 -19.29 46.09
CA ALA A 298 48.93 -18.09 46.79
C ALA A 298 48.12 -18.40 48.06
N LEU A 299 47.29 -19.45 48.06
CA LEU A 299 46.47 -19.86 49.20
C LEU A 299 47.14 -20.93 50.09
N GLN A 300 48.42 -21.27 49.88
CA GLN A 300 49.07 -22.40 50.54
C GLN A 300 49.03 -22.30 52.07
N ASN A 301 49.26 -21.10 52.61
CA ASN A 301 49.20 -20.86 54.05
C ASN A 301 47.77 -21.06 54.60
N ASP A 302 46.76 -20.65 53.85
CA ASP A 302 45.35 -20.79 54.26
C ASP A 302 44.86 -22.23 54.20
N ILE A 303 45.37 -22.99 53.23
CA ILE A 303 45.14 -24.44 53.13
C ILE A 303 45.78 -25.14 54.33
N GLN A 304 47.03 -24.81 54.67
CA GLN A 304 47.72 -25.41 55.81
C GLN A 304 47.08 -25.03 57.15
N ALA A 305 46.58 -23.80 57.28
CA ALA A 305 45.86 -23.33 58.46
C ALA A 305 44.42 -23.88 58.56
N GLY A 306 43.95 -24.63 57.56
CA GLY A 306 42.58 -25.16 57.53
C GLY A 306 41.50 -24.11 57.27
N ARG A 307 41.87 -22.90 56.83
CA ARG A 307 40.94 -21.82 56.45
C ARG A 307 40.32 -22.05 55.07
N VAL A 308 41.04 -22.74 54.19
CA VAL A 308 40.57 -23.11 52.85
C VAL A 308 40.56 -24.63 52.71
N THR A 309 39.42 -25.19 52.32
CA THR A 309 39.33 -26.61 51.97
C THR A 309 39.78 -26.81 50.53
N TYR A 310 40.94 -27.45 50.34
CA TYR A 310 41.47 -27.77 49.01
C TYR A 310 41.04 -29.18 48.59
N ILE A 311 40.45 -29.29 47.39
CA ILE A 311 40.07 -30.56 46.76
C ILE A 311 40.75 -30.62 45.41
N SER A 312 41.47 -31.72 45.14
CA SER A 312 42.05 -32.03 43.84
C SER A 312 41.42 -33.31 43.30
N PHE A 313 41.01 -33.29 42.03
CA PHE A 313 40.51 -34.46 41.30
C PHE A 313 41.59 -34.99 40.35
#